data_AF-A0A965PTS0-F1
#
_entry.id   AF-A0A965PTS0-F1
#
_cell.length_a   1.000
_cell.length_b   1.000
_cell.length_c   1.000
_cell.angle_alpha   90.00
_cell.angle_beta   90.00
_cell.angle_gamma   90.00
#
_symmetry.space_group_name_H-M   'P 1'
#
loop_
_entity.id
_entity.type
_entity.pdbx_description
1 polymer ?
#
loop_
_entity_poly.entity_id
_entity_poly.type
_entity_poly.pdbx_seq_one_letter_code
_entity_poly.pdbx_strand_id
1 'polypeptide(L)'
;MPAWQTIYDWMCRDDLLGDGGVNLSVAIARAREVGQDAIAEEIYREMSADPEREERGRIDPGYVQLIKARAEIKLKLLAKWNPKRYGDRVTMTGDAENPMRLQADVSIFDAMLKNLEAKRQLGDK
;
A
#
# COMPACT_ATOMS: atom_id res chain seq x y z
N MET A 1 21.07 -15.22 13.80
CA MET A 1 20.11 -15.54 12.72
C MET A 1 20.89 -16.11 11.54
N PRO A 2 20.36 -17.11 10.81
CA PRO A 2 20.97 -17.55 9.55
C PRO A 2 20.99 -16.41 8.52
N ALA A 3 21.84 -16.53 7.51
CA ALA A 3 21.89 -15.57 6.41
C ALA A 3 20.56 -15.58 5.63
N TRP A 4 20.18 -14.44 5.05
CA TRP A 4 18.90 -14.33 4.34
C TRP A 4 18.78 -15.39 3.24
N GLN A 5 19.83 -15.64 2.47
CA GLN A 5 19.87 -16.65 1.40
C GLN A 5 19.45 -18.04 1.88
N THR A 6 19.88 -18.43 3.08
CA THR A 6 19.53 -19.70 3.69
C THR A 6 18.03 -19.81 3.96
N ILE A 7 17.38 -18.71 4.38
CA ILE A 7 15.93 -18.68 4.62
C ILE A 7 15.18 -18.86 3.30
N TYR A 8 15.62 -18.21 2.22
CA TYR A 8 14.99 -18.37 0.90
C TYR A 8 15.18 -19.78 0.33
N ASP A 9 16.35 -20.40 0.54
CA ASP A 9 16.59 -21.79 0.18
C ASP A 9 15.67 -22.74 0.96
N TRP A 10 15.48 -22.52 2.27
CA TRP A 10 14.53 -23.30 3.07
C TRP A 10 13.09 -23.14 2.60
N MET A 11 12.65 -21.91 2.29
CA MET A 11 11.31 -21.66 1.72
C MET A 11 11.12 -22.42 0.41
N CYS A 12 12.08 -22.33 -0.51
CA CYS A 12 12.02 -23.01 -1.80
C CYS A 12 11.94 -24.53 -1.64
N ARG A 13 12.79 -25.11 -0.78
CA ARG A 13 12.77 -26.55 -0.50
C ARG A 13 11.47 -27.01 0.15
N ASP A 14 10.93 -26.21 1.07
CA ASP A 14 9.66 -26.52 1.74
C ASP A 14 8.49 -26.48 0.76
N ASP A 15 8.44 -25.47 -0.12
CA ASP A 15 7.41 -25.34 -1.15
C ASP A 15 7.46 -26.52 -2.15
N LEU A 16 8.66 -27.04 -2.46
CA LEU A 16 8.84 -28.22 -3.31
C LEU A 16 8.34 -29.53 -2.67
N LEU A 17 8.19 -29.59 -1.35
CA LEU A 17 7.65 -30.76 -0.63
C LEU A 17 6.11 -30.82 -0.69
N GLY A 18 5.43 -29.76 -1.15
CA GLY A 18 3.97 -29.69 -1.21
C GLY A 18 3.33 -30.00 0.13
N ASP A 19 2.38 -30.94 0.17
CA ASP A 19 1.67 -31.34 1.40
C ASP A 19 2.58 -31.97 2.48
N GLY A 20 3.80 -32.38 2.11
CA GLY A 20 4.80 -32.88 3.06
C GLY A 20 5.63 -31.78 3.72
N GLY A 21 5.49 -30.53 3.28
CA GLY A 21 6.17 -29.36 3.85
C GLY A 21 5.46 -28.79 5.08
N VAL A 22 6.13 -27.86 5.76
CA VAL A 22 5.60 -27.16 6.94
C VAL A 22 4.93 -25.83 6.61
N ASN A 23 4.81 -25.48 5.33
CA ASN A 23 4.26 -24.22 4.82
C ASN A 23 5.00 -22.98 5.35
N LEU A 24 6.33 -23.04 5.34
CA LEU A 24 7.22 -21.98 5.83
C LEU A 24 6.96 -20.64 5.12
N SER A 25 6.73 -20.66 3.81
CA SER A 25 6.42 -19.47 3.02
C SER A 25 5.16 -18.75 3.51
N VAL A 26 4.11 -19.51 3.86
CA VAL A 26 2.85 -18.97 4.42
C VAL A 26 3.08 -18.42 5.83
N ALA A 27 3.83 -19.14 6.66
CA ALA A 27 4.16 -18.70 8.01
C ALA A 27 4.93 -17.37 7.99
N ILE A 28 5.90 -17.21 7.08
CA ILE A 28 6.67 -15.97 6.91
C ILE A 28 5.78 -14.84 6.37
N ALA A 29 4.88 -15.12 5.41
CA ALA A 29 3.93 -14.13 4.92
C ALA A 29 3.06 -13.58 6.06
N ARG A 30 2.51 -14.46 6.91
CA ARG A 30 1.75 -14.07 8.11
C ARG A 30 2.62 -13.29 9.10
N ALA A 31 3.85 -13.73 9.33
CA ALA A 31 4.78 -13.03 10.22
C ALA A 31 5.10 -11.61 9.71
N ARG A 32 5.17 -11.40 8.39
CA ARG A 32 5.34 -10.07 7.80
C ARG A 32 4.13 -9.17 8.06
N GLU A 33 2.91 -9.68 7.92
CA GLU A 33 1.69 -8.90 8.23
C GLU A 33 1.67 -8.47 9.70
N VAL A 34 1.89 -9.41 10.63
CA VAL A 34 1.93 -9.11 12.07
C VAL A 34 3.10 -8.19 12.41
N GLY A 35 4.26 -8.40 11.79
CA GLY A 35 5.44 -7.56 11.98
C GLY A 35 5.23 -6.11 11.53
N GLN A 36 4.46 -5.88 10.47
CA GLN A 36 4.10 -4.52 10.05
C GLN A 36 3.24 -3.80 11.09
N ASP A 37 2.25 -4.50 11.66
CA ASP A 37 1.39 -3.96 12.71
C ASP A 37 2.22 -3.67 13.98
N ALA A 38 3.14 -4.55 14.36
CA ALA A 38 4.07 -4.34 15.47
C ALA A 38 4.98 -3.12 15.28
N ILE A 39 5.46 -2.87 14.05
CA ILE A 39 6.25 -1.67 13.74
C ILE A 39 5.39 -0.41 13.89
N ALA A 40 4.14 -0.42 13.45
CA ALA A 40 3.24 0.71 13.62
C ALA A 40 3.01 1.04 15.11
N GLU A 41 2.81 0.02 15.95
CA GLU A 41 2.72 0.18 17.41
C GLU A 41 4.02 0.69 18.03
N GLU A 42 5.17 0.22 17.56
CA GLU A 42 6.47 0.68 18.03
C GLU A 42 6.69 2.17 17.72
N ILE A 43 6.32 2.64 16.52
CA ILE A 43 6.36 4.07 16.17
C ILE A 43 5.54 4.88 17.18
N TYR A 44 4.32 4.44 17.48
CA TYR A 44 3.45 5.11 18.45
C TYR A 44 4.08 5.15 19.85
N ARG A 45 4.68 4.04 20.28
CA ARG A 45 5.37 3.94 21.58
C ARG A 45 6.57 4.88 21.64
N GLU A 46 7.42 4.91 20.61
CA GLU A 46 8.59 5.78 20.53
C GLU A 46 8.20 7.27 20.55
N MET A 47 7.16 7.64 19.80
CA MET A 47 6.65 9.01 19.73
C MET A 47 5.99 9.47 21.03
N SER A 48 5.43 8.54 21.82
CA SER A 48 4.76 8.84 23.09
C SER A 48 5.70 8.84 24.30
N ALA A 49 6.96 8.42 24.13
CA ALA A 49 7.94 8.39 25.20
C ALA A 49 8.38 9.80 25.59
N ASP A 50 8.68 9.99 26.88
CA ASP A 50 9.25 11.26 27.34
C ASP A 50 10.62 11.48 26.69
N PRO A 51 10.87 12.68 26.13
CA PRO A 51 12.12 12.95 25.46
C PRO A 51 13.29 13.05 26.44
N GLU A 52 14.46 12.63 26.00
CA GLU A 52 15.70 12.80 26.78
C GLU A 52 15.96 14.28 27.08
N ARG A 53 16.54 14.50 28.26
CA ARG A 53 16.87 15.82 28.76
C ARG A 53 18.37 15.96 28.89
N GLU A 54 18.87 17.12 28.50
CA GLU A 54 20.25 17.52 28.76
C GLU A 54 20.49 17.70 30.26
N GLU A 55 21.75 17.83 30.66
CA GLU A 55 22.22 17.99 32.04
C GLU A 55 21.51 19.14 32.80
N ARG A 56 20.99 20.15 32.09
CA ARG A 56 20.26 21.29 32.64
C ARG A 56 18.73 21.11 32.68
N GLY A 57 18.23 19.90 32.43
CA GLY A 57 16.79 19.56 32.44
C GLY A 57 16.02 20.03 31.20
N ARG A 58 16.69 20.67 30.23
CA ARG A 58 16.12 21.05 28.95
C ARG A 58 15.94 19.82 28.07
N ILE A 59 14.88 19.78 27.28
CA ILE A 59 14.66 18.71 26.30
C ILE A 59 15.77 18.78 25.26
N ASP A 60 16.40 17.64 24.97
CA ASP A 60 17.40 17.53 23.90
C ASP A 60 16.70 17.62 22.52
N PRO A 61 16.94 18.69 21.74
CA PRO A 61 16.38 18.80 20.40
C PRO A 61 16.88 17.71 19.45
N GLY A 62 18.10 17.20 19.63
CA GLY A 62 18.68 16.12 18.84
C GLY A 62 17.91 14.81 19.02
N TYR A 63 17.57 14.47 20.26
CA TYR A 63 16.75 13.31 20.57
C TYR A 63 15.35 13.37 19.91
N VAL A 64 14.70 14.54 19.98
CA VAL A 64 13.39 14.76 19.34
C VAL A 64 13.48 14.59 17.82
N GLN A 65 14.53 15.13 17.17
CA GLN A 65 14.73 14.94 15.73
C GLN A 65 15.04 13.49 15.36
N LEU A 66 15.78 12.76 16.20
CA LEU A 66 16.05 11.35 15.99
C LEU A 66 14.77 10.51 16.03
N ILE A 67 13.90 10.72 17.03
CA ILE A 67 12.61 10.03 17.11
C ILE A 67 11.78 10.35 15.87
N LYS A 68 11.68 11.62 15.49
CA LYS A 68 10.95 12.04 14.28
C LYS A 68 11.48 11.33 13.03
N ALA A 69 12.80 11.33 12.82
CA ALA A 69 13.41 10.70 11.66
C ALA A 69 13.15 9.18 11.61
N ARG A 70 13.17 8.51 12.77
CA ARG A 70 12.83 7.08 12.90
C ARG A 70 11.37 6.81 12.57
N ALA A 71 10.45 7.60 13.13
CA ALA A 71 9.03 7.49 12.84
C ALA A 71 8.74 7.68 11.35
N GLU A 72 9.35 8.69 10.72
CA GLU A 72 9.17 8.98 9.30
C GLU A 72 9.67 7.85 8.39
N ILE A 73 10.88 7.30 8.63
CA ILE A 73 11.40 6.23 7.78
C ILE A 73 10.57 4.94 7.94
N LYS A 74 10.15 4.61 9.16
CA LYS A 74 9.31 3.45 9.42
C LYS A 74 7.95 3.60 8.74
N LEU A 75 7.29 4.77 8.82
CA LEU A 75 6.01 5.02 8.16
C LEU A 75 6.13 4.94 6.63
N LYS A 76 7.20 5.50 6.04
CA LYS A 76 7.48 5.40 4.60
C LYS A 76 7.67 3.95 4.16
N LEU A 77 8.39 3.15 4.94
CA LEU A 77 8.57 1.72 4.66
C LEU A 77 7.25 0.95 4.76
N LEU A 78 6.45 1.21 5.80
CA LEU A 78 5.12 0.59 5.96
C LEU A 78 4.20 0.90 4.77
N ALA A 79 4.19 2.14 4.27
CA ALA A 79 3.43 2.51 3.09
C ALA A 79 3.87 1.75 1.81
N LYS A 80 5.14 1.32 1.73
CA LYS A 80 5.65 0.49 0.61
C LYS A 80 5.42 -1.00 0.82
N TRP A 81 5.51 -1.48 2.06
CA TRP A 81 5.32 -2.90 2.37
C TRP A 81 3.85 -3.32 2.41
N ASN A 82 2.95 -2.43 2.80
CA ASN A 82 1.51 -2.69 2.84
C ASN A 82 0.72 -1.39 2.50
N PRO A 83 0.69 -1.00 1.21
CA PRO A 83 0.04 0.24 0.77
C PRO A 83 -1.48 0.23 1.01
N LYS A 84 -2.10 -0.95 1.07
CA LYS A 84 -3.54 -1.07 1.32
C LYS A 84 -3.91 -0.56 2.73
N ARG A 85 -3.08 -0.85 3.73
CA ARG A 85 -3.31 -0.43 5.13
C ARG A 85 -2.66 0.91 5.46
N TYR A 86 -1.42 1.12 5.02
CA TYR A 86 -0.58 2.25 5.45
C TYR A 86 -0.27 3.27 4.34
N GLY A 87 -0.86 3.10 3.15
CA GLY A 87 -0.72 4.07 2.07
C GLY A 87 -1.62 5.29 2.26
N ASP A 88 -1.25 6.38 1.60
CA ASP A 88 -2.03 7.61 1.59
C ASP A 88 -3.40 7.38 0.94
N ARG A 89 -4.48 7.71 1.66
CA ARG A 89 -5.84 7.65 1.12
C ARG A 89 -6.19 9.00 0.49
N VAL A 90 -6.16 9.06 -0.83
CA VAL A 90 -6.58 10.24 -1.59
C VAL A 90 -7.96 9.97 -2.20
N THR A 91 -8.94 10.82 -1.87
CA THR A 91 -10.24 10.81 -2.54
C THR A 91 -10.26 11.98 -3.52
N MET A 92 -10.19 11.71 -4.82
CA MET A 92 -10.37 12.73 -5.85
C MET A 92 -11.87 12.84 -6.19
N THR A 93 -12.60 13.63 -5.41
CA THR A 93 -13.95 14.07 -5.77
C THR A 93 -13.87 15.36 -6.58
N GLY A 94 -14.56 15.41 -7.72
CA GLY A 94 -14.77 16.66 -8.46
C GLY A 94 -15.60 17.60 -7.61
N ASP A 95 -15.17 18.86 -7.51
CA ASP A 95 -15.88 19.92 -6.80
C ASP A 95 -16.98 20.51 -7.71
N ALA A 96 -17.99 21.16 -7.14
CA ALA A 96 -19.03 21.86 -7.89
C ALA A 96 -18.46 22.96 -8.80
N GLU A 97 -17.37 23.60 -8.36
CA GLU A 97 -16.61 24.60 -9.12
C GLU A 97 -15.69 23.96 -10.19
N ASN A 98 -15.25 22.71 -9.98
CA ASN A 98 -14.32 21.99 -10.86
C ASN A 98 -14.77 20.53 -11.08
N PRO A 99 -15.86 20.31 -11.84
CA PRO A 99 -16.35 18.96 -12.12
C PRO A 99 -15.34 18.21 -13.00
N MET A 100 -15.13 16.92 -12.71
CA MET A 100 -14.35 16.05 -13.58
C MET A 100 -15.04 15.98 -14.95
N ARG A 101 -14.43 16.61 -15.97
CA ARG A 101 -14.93 16.56 -17.34
C ARG A 101 -14.63 15.19 -17.93
N LEU A 102 -15.61 14.29 -17.86
CA LEU A 102 -15.61 13.06 -18.64
C LEU A 102 -15.88 13.41 -20.10
N GLN A 103 -14.83 13.50 -20.92
CA GLN A 103 -14.96 13.50 -22.37
C GLN A 103 -15.23 12.05 -22.81
N ALA A 104 -16.50 11.64 -22.78
CA ALA A 104 -16.91 10.40 -23.39
C ALA A 104 -16.89 10.59 -24.92
N ASP A 105 -16.08 9.80 -25.63
CA ASP A 105 -16.11 9.75 -27.09
C ASP A 105 -17.35 8.95 -27.52
N VAL A 106 -18.39 9.67 -27.96
CA VAL A 106 -19.70 9.10 -28.35
C VAL A 106 -19.71 8.65 -29.83
N SER A 107 -18.58 8.78 -30.54
CA SER A 107 -18.45 8.46 -31.98
C SER A 107 -18.89 7.04 -32.33
N ILE A 108 -18.72 6.08 -31.41
CA ILE A 108 -19.14 4.69 -31.59
C ILE A 108 -20.67 4.55 -31.59
N PHE A 109 -21.37 5.32 -30.76
CA PHE A 109 -22.84 5.31 -30.71
C PHE A 109 -23.45 5.95 -31.95
N ASP A 110 -22.86 7.03 -32.45
CA ASP A 110 -23.29 7.67 -33.71
C ASP A 110 -23.14 6.73 -34.91
N ALA A 111 -22.04 5.96 -34.96
CA ALA A 111 -21.84 4.96 -36.00
C ALA A 111 -22.86 3.81 -35.92
N MET A 112 -23.22 3.36 -34.72
CA MET A 112 -24.24 2.33 -34.53
C MET A 112 -25.64 2.82 -34.92
N LEU A 113 -26.01 4.05 -34.55
CA LEU A 113 -27.30 4.65 -34.92
C LEU A 113 -27.44 4.79 -36.43
N LYS A 114 -26.40 5.29 -37.11
CA LYS A 114 -26.38 5.37 -38.59
C LYS A 114 -26.54 4.00 -39.25
N ASN A 115 -25.89 2.97 -38.72
CA ASN A 115 -26.03 1.61 -39.24
C ASN A 115 -27.43 1.01 -38.99
N LEU A 116 -28.05 1.35 -37.86
CA LEU A 116 -29.42 0.92 -37.54
C LEU A 116 -30.45 1.60 -38.45
N GLU A 117 -30.30 2.90 -38.68
CA GLU A 117 -31.13 3.68 -39.61
C GLU A 117 -30.98 3.18 -41.05
N ALA A 118 -29.76 2.91 -41.50
CA ALA A 118 -29.51 2.32 -42.82
C ALA A 118 -30.19 0.95 -42.98
N LYS A 119 -30.15 0.09 -41.95
CA LYS A 119 -30.86 -1.20 -41.96
C LYS A 119 -32.38 -1.02 -41.99
N ARG A 120 -32.93 -0.03 -41.29
CA ARG A 120 -34.37 0.28 -41.32
C ARG A 120 -34.82 0.76 -42.69
N GLN A 121 -34.01 1.57 -43.39
CA GLN A 121 -34.31 2.05 -44.75
C GLN A 121 -34.19 0.96 -45.81
N LEU A 122 -33.35 -0.05 -45.59
CA LEU A 122 -33.19 -1.20 -46.49
C LEU A 122 -34.28 -2.27 -46.29
N GLY A 123 -34.93 -2.30 -45.12
CA GLY A 123 -36.03 -3.23 -44.80
C GLY A 123 -37.42 -2.75 -45.22
N ASP A 124 -37.54 -1.54 -45.78
CA ASP A 124 -38.80 -0.91 -46.22
C ASP A 124 -38.97 -0.96 -47.76
N LYS A 125 -38.41 -2.00 -48.40
CA LYS A 125 -38.59 -2.35 -49.82
C LYS A 125 -39.19 -3.73 -49.98
#